data_AF-A0A1I4HQX5-F1
#
_entry.id   AF-A0A1I4HQX5-F1
#
_cell.length_a   1.000
_cell.length_b   1.000
_cell.length_c   1.000
_cell.angle_alpha   90.00
_cell.angle_beta   90.00
_cell.angle_gamma   90.00
#
_symmetry.space_group_name_H-M   'P 1'
#
loop_
_entity.id
_entity.type
_entity.pdbx_description
1 polymer ?
#
loop_
_entity_poly.entity_id
_entity_poly.type
_entity_poly.pdbx_seq_one_letter_code
_entity_poly.pdbx_strand_id
1 'polypeptide(L)'
;MSQGYLTTHVLDTARGLPAGGLQIVLSRITDAGPAEIARMTTNADGRTDAPILPKGQFAVGTYELTFHAGDYLRATGQDGAEPLFLDIVPIRFGITDAEAHYHVPLLLSPYGYSTYRGS
;
A
#
# COMPACT_ATOMS: atom_id res chain seq x y z
N MET A 1 4.91 21.01 13.30
CA MET A 1 4.74 20.04 12.19
C MET A 1 4.67 18.65 12.82
N SER A 2 3.73 17.81 12.40
CA SER A 2 3.57 16.45 12.94
C SER A 2 4.82 15.61 12.70
N GLN A 3 5.18 14.76 13.65
CA GLN A 3 6.34 13.86 13.54
C GLN A 3 5.99 12.49 12.98
N GLY A 4 4.70 12.17 12.86
CA GLY A 4 4.23 10.91 12.30
C GLY A 4 4.49 10.79 10.80
N TYR A 5 4.53 9.56 10.32
CA TYR A 5 4.76 9.24 8.91
C TYR A 5 4.19 7.86 8.57
N LEU A 6 3.84 7.68 7.29
CA LEU A 6 3.33 6.41 6.75
C LEU A 6 4.39 5.73 5.91
N THR A 7 4.66 4.46 6.18
CA THR A 7 5.41 3.58 5.28
C THR A 7 4.62 2.33 4.94
N THR A 8 5.03 1.66 3.87
CA THR A 8 4.53 0.34 3.48
C THR A 8 5.69 -0.57 3.10
N HIS A 9 5.38 -1.84 2.96
CA HIS A 9 6.26 -2.86 2.41
C HIS A 9 5.36 -3.93 1.78
N VAL A 10 5.69 -4.34 0.56
CA VAL A 10 4.93 -5.36 -0.16
C VAL A 10 5.79 -6.60 -0.34
N LEU A 11 5.31 -7.71 0.20
CA LEU A 11 5.94 -9.01 0.06
C LEU A 11 5.09 -9.90 -0.83
N ASP A 12 5.70 -10.46 -1.86
CA ASP A 12 5.12 -11.57 -2.62
C ASP A 12 5.38 -12.87 -1.85
N THR A 13 4.32 -13.41 -1.27
CA THR A 13 4.35 -14.63 -0.47
C THR A 13 4.33 -15.90 -1.32
N ALA A 14 3.89 -15.83 -2.57
CA ALA A 14 3.92 -16.97 -3.50
C ALA A 14 5.35 -17.22 -4.02
N ARG A 15 6.13 -16.15 -4.22
CA ARG A 15 7.54 -16.23 -4.64
C ARG A 15 8.54 -16.13 -3.50
N GLY A 16 8.10 -15.69 -2.32
CA GLY A 16 8.95 -15.49 -1.15
C GLY A 16 9.94 -14.33 -1.30
N LEU A 17 9.56 -13.27 -2.02
CA LEU A 17 10.42 -12.14 -2.39
C LEU A 17 9.69 -10.81 -2.22
N PRO A 18 10.40 -9.68 -2.04
CA PRO A 18 9.77 -8.37 -2.08
C PRO A 18 9.13 -8.10 -3.45
N ALA A 19 7.97 -7.46 -3.45
CA ALA A 19 7.24 -7.13 -4.67
C ALA A 19 7.69 -5.75 -5.19
N GLY A 20 8.79 -5.71 -5.93
CA GLY A 20 9.27 -4.50 -6.60
C GLY A 20 8.53 -4.18 -7.91
N GLY A 21 8.39 -2.89 -8.21
CA GLY A 21 7.69 -2.39 -9.39
C GLY A 21 6.17 -2.27 -9.26
N LEU A 22 5.61 -2.49 -8.07
CA LEU A 22 4.17 -2.43 -7.82
C LEU A 22 3.74 -0.97 -7.54
N GLN A 23 2.71 -0.50 -8.25
CA GLN A 23 2.16 0.84 -8.04
C GLN A 23 1.23 0.90 -6.82
N ILE A 24 1.35 1.98 -6.06
CA ILE A 24 0.58 2.25 -4.85
C ILE A 24 0.04 3.68 -4.92
N VAL A 25 -1.24 3.85 -4.61
CA VAL A 25 -1.89 5.16 -4.46
C VAL A 25 -2.38 5.31 -3.03
N LEU A 26 -2.04 6.43 -2.39
CA LEU A 26 -2.61 6.84 -1.10
C LEU A 26 -3.71 7.86 -1.34
N SER A 27 -4.89 7.63 -0.76
CA SER A 27 -5.97 8.60 -0.70
C SER A 27 -6.41 8.87 0.73
N ARG A 28 -6.87 10.09 1.00
CA ARG A 28 -7.66 10.39 2.22
C ARG A 28 -9.12 10.20 1.90
N ILE A 29 -9.85 9.55 2.80
CA ILE A 29 -11.30 9.39 2.66
C ILE A 29 -11.98 10.65 3.22
N THR A 30 -12.76 11.31 2.38
CA THR A 30 -13.54 12.51 2.71
C THR A 30 -15.02 12.28 2.41
N ASP A 31 -15.88 13.21 2.79
CA ASP A 31 -17.32 13.14 2.49
C ASP A 31 -17.61 13.18 0.99
N ALA A 32 -16.72 13.79 0.19
CA ALA A 32 -16.81 13.82 -1.27
C ALA A 32 -16.24 12.56 -1.95
N GLY A 33 -15.71 11.63 -1.16
CA GLY A 33 -15.03 10.41 -1.63
C GLY A 33 -13.52 10.42 -1.38
N PRO A 34 -12.78 9.44 -1.94
CA PRO A 34 -11.32 9.37 -1.86
C PRO A 34 -10.66 10.55 -2.58
N ALA A 35 -9.78 11.27 -1.89
CA ALA A 35 -8.92 12.30 -2.46
C ALA A 35 -7.47 11.81 -2.49
N GLU A 36 -6.91 11.64 -3.68
CA GLU A 36 -5.52 11.19 -3.88
C GLU A 36 -4.55 12.19 -3.23
N ILE A 37 -3.60 11.66 -2.46
CA ILE A 37 -2.53 12.41 -1.80
C ILE A 37 -1.19 12.12 -2.45
N ALA A 38 -0.92 10.85 -2.76
CA ALA A 38 0.36 10.42 -3.28
C ALA A 38 0.21 9.18 -4.16
N ARG A 39 1.14 9.04 -5.10
CA ARG A 39 1.30 7.87 -5.97
C ARG A 39 2.77 7.50 -6.02
N MET A 40 3.08 6.24 -5.78
CA MET A 40 4.44 5.73 -5.69
C MET A 40 4.55 4.35 -6.33
N THR A 41 5.78 3.87 -6.49
CA THR A 41 6.09 2.52 -6.96
C THR A 41 7.09 1.89 -6.01
N THR A 42 6.93 0.60 -5.73
CA THR A 42 7.87 -0.12 -4.87
C THR A 42 9.22 -0.32 -5.56
N ASN A 43 10.30 -0.19 -4.80
CA ASN A 43 11.67 -0.48 -5.20
C ASN A 43 11.96 -2.00 -5.12
N ALA A 44 13.21 -2.40 -5.36
CA ALA A 44 13.61 -3.81 -5.36
C ALA A 44 13.45 -4.52 -3.99
N ASP A 45 13.33 -3.76 -2.89
CA ASP A 45 13.04 -4.27 -1.54
C ASP A 45 11.53 -4.21 -1.22
N GLY A 46 10.66 -4.02 -2.21
CA GLY A 46 9.21 -3.98 -2.00
C GLY A 46 8.72 -2.76 -1.20
N ARG A 47 9.58 -1.76 -0.98
CA ARG A 47 9.30 -0.54 -0.21
C ARG A 47 9.22 0.66 -1.14
N THR A 48 8.77 1.80 -0.64
CA THR A 48 8.95 3.08 -1.34
C THR A 48 10.26 3.74 -0.90
N ASP A 49 10.94 4.46 -1.79
CA ASP A 49 12.24 5.12 -1.47
C ASP A 49 12.11 6.28 -0.46
N ALA A 50 10.88 6.72 -0.22
CA ALA A 50 10.54 7.68 0.82
C ALA A 50 9.22 7.26 1.50
N PRO A 51 8.91 7.76 2.71
CA PRO A 51 7.58 7.57 3.32
C PRO A 51 6.47 8.01 2.36
N ILE A 52 5.38 7.23 2.29
CA ILE A 52 4.22 7.55 1.43
C ILE A 52 3.55 8.85 1.88
N LEU A 53 3.43 9.03 3.20
CA LEU A 53 3.01 10.28 3.80
C LEU A 53 4.11 10.76 4.75
N PRO A 54 4.89 11.79 4.37
CA PRO A 54 6.01 12.26 5.17
C PRO A 54 5.55 13.08 6.38
N LYS A 55 6.49 13.31 7.29
CA LYS A 55 6.32 14.21 8.44
C LYS A 55 5.79 15.58 8.00
N GLY A 56 4.98 16.21 8.85
CA GLY A 56 4.36 17.50 8.59
C GLY A 56 3.11 17.47 7.70
N GLN A 57 2.88 16.38 6.95
CA GLN A 57 1.65 16.14 6.17
C GLN A 57 0.76 15.08 6.81
N PHE A 58 1.25 14.42 7.86
CA PHE A 58 0.60 13.34 8.56
C PHE A 58 -0.47 13.87 9.52
N ALA A 59 -1.71 13.39 9.40
CA ALA A 59 -2.87 13.86 10.17
C ALA A 59 -3.83 12.70 10.50
N VAL A 60 -4.61 12.89 11.56
CA VAL A 60 -5.69 11.96 11.96
C VAL A 60 -6.76 11.92 10.86
N GLY A 61 -7.28 10.72 10.60
CA GLY A 61 -8.36 10.50 9.64
C GLY A 61 -8.37 9.09 9.08
N THR A 62 -9.26 8.87 8.12
CA THR A 62 -9.35 7.61 7.37
C THR A 62 -8.63 7.74 6.04
N TYR A 63 -7.81 6.75 5.73
CA TYR A 63 -6.98 6.69 4.53
C TYR A 63 -7.18 5.36 3.83
N GLU A 64 -6.81 5.30 2.56
CA GLU A 64 -6.82 4.09 1.75
C GLU A 64 -5.52 4.00 0.94
N LEU A 65 -4.84 2.85 1.04
CA LEU A 65 -3.78 2.47 0.13
C LEU A 65 -4.36 1.54 -0.93
N THR A 66 -4.28 1.94 -2.19
CA THR A 66 -4.68 1.14 -3.35
C THR A 66 -3.44 0.54 -3.98
N PHE A 67 -3.30 -0.78 -3.90
CA PHE A 67 -2.21 -1.53 -4.49
C PHE A 67 -2.65 -2.09 -5.84
N HIS A 68 -1.90 -1.78 -6.90
CA HIS A 68 -2.13 -2.28 -8.25
C HIS A 68 -1.52 -3.69 -8.39
N ALA A 69 -2.11 -4.66 -7.69
CA ALA A 69 -1.60 -6.02 -7.59
C ALA A 69 -1.60 -6.76 -8.92
N GLY A 70 -2.64 -6.60 -9.74
CA GLY A 70 -2.78 -7.31 -11.00
C GLY A 70 -1.70 -6.98 -12.01
N ASP A 71 -1.30 -5.71 -12.11
CA ASP A 71 -0.17 -5.29 -12.96
C ASP A 71 1.12 -6.00 -12.56
N TYR A 72 1.39 -6.10 -11.25
CA TYR A 72 2.53 -6.84 -10.72
C TYR A 72 2.42 -8.34 -10.96
N LEU A 73 1.24 -8.94 -10.73
CA LEU A 73 1.01 -10.37 -10.93
C LEU A 73 1.22 -10.78 -12.39
N ARG A 74 0.70 -9.99 -13.35
CA ARG A 74 0.95 -10.17 -14.79
C ARG A 74 2.44 -10.01 -15.14
N ALA A 75 3.08 -8.96 -14.64
CA ALA A 75 4.50 -8.71 -14.89
C ALA A 75 5.42 -9.81 -14.33
N THR A 76 4.94 -10.60 -13.38
CA THR A 76 5.69 -11.67 -12.73
C THR A 76 5.25 -13.08 -13.15
N GLY A 77 4.34 -13.19 -14.14
CA GLY A 77 3.86 -14.47 -14.67
C GLY A 77 3.05 -15.28 -13.67
N GLN A 78 2.41 -14.61 -12.72
CA GLN A 78 1.53 -15.20 -11.71
C GLN A 78 0.05 -14.88 -11.96
N ASP A 79 -0.23 -14.30 -13.13
CA ASP A 79 -1.58 -14.11 -13.64
C ASP A 79 -2.26 -15.47 -13.87
N GLY A 80 -3.48 -15.59 -13.38
CA GLY A 80 -4.35 -16.74 -13.58
C GLY A 80 -5.26 -16.53 -14.79
N ALA A 81 -6.46 -17.10 -14.73
CA ALA A 81 -7.51 -16.77 -15.68
C ALA A 81 -8.02 -15.34 -15.42
N GLU A 82 -8.39 -14.63 -16.50
CA GLU A 82 -9.07 -13.35 -16.39
C GLU A 82 -10.58 -13.55 -16.16
N PRO A 83 -11.25 -12.69 -15.37
CA PRO A 83 -10.65 -11.60 -14.59
C PRO A 83 -9.80 -12.13 -13.42
N LEU A 84 -8.65 -11.49 -13.15
CA LEU A 84 -7.81 -11.85 -12.00
C LEU A 84 -8.61 -11.80 -10.70
N PHE A 85 -8.37 -12.79 -9.83
CA PHE A 85 -8.99 -12.82 -8.51
C PHE A 85 -8.56 -11.62 -7.65
N LEU A 86 -7.29 -11.21 -7.75
CA LEU A 86 -6.77 -9.96 -7.17
C LEU A 86 -6.15 -9.11 -8.29
N ASP A 87 -6.78 -7.96 -8.55
CA ASP A 87 -6.29 -6.96 -9.52
C ASP A 87 -5.98 -5.65 -8.80
N ILE A 88 -6.99 -5.04 -8.18
CA ILE A 88 -6.83 -3.85 -7.34
C ILE A 88 -7.13 -4.22 -5.89
N VAL A 89 -6.17 -3.99 -4.98
CA VAL A 89 -6.30 -4.30 -3.56
C VAL A 89 -6.37 -3.00 -2.75
N PRO A 90 -7.55 -2.53 -2.35
CA PRO A 90 -7.70 -1.38 -1.46
C PRO A 90 -7.58 -1.79 0.02
N ILE A 91 -6.72 -1.12 0.77
CA ILE A 91 -6.58 -1.25 2.22
C ILE A 91 -6.99 0.06 2.88
N ARG A 92 -8.17 0.06 3.50
CA ARG A 92 -8.68 1.22 4.27
C ARG A 92 -8.30 1.10 5.74
N PHE A 93 -7.74 2.17 6.31
CA PHE A 93 -7.28 2.20 7.69
C PHE A 93 -7.44 3.59 8.32
N GLY A 94 -7.41 3.63 9.65
CA GLY A 94 -7.48 4.85 10.44
C GLY A 94 -6.12 5.24 10.99
N ILE A 95 -5.77 6.52 10.88
CA ILE A 95 -4.69 7.15 11.64
C ILE A 95 -5.34 7.87 12.82
N THR A 96 -4.90 7.53 14.03
CA THR A 96 -5.45 8.06 15.30
C THR A 96 -4.41 8.86 16.09
N ASP A 97 -3.13 8.72 15.78
CA ASP A 97 -2.03 9.47 16.41
C ASP A 97 -1.19 10.12 15.32
N ALA A 98 -1.17 11.45 15.27
CA ALA A 98 -0.45 12.21 14.26
C ALA A 98 1.09 12.23 14.47
N GLU A 99 1.57 11.77 15.63
CA GLU A 99 3.00 11.77 15.96
C GLU A 99 3.64 10.37 15.79
N ALA A 100 2.84 9.34 15.57
CA ALA A 100 3.30 7.96 15.44
C ALA A 100 3.77 7.60 14.03
N HIS A 101 4.68 6.63 13.96
CA HIS A 101 4.96 5.90 12.73
C HIS A 101 3.84 4.88 12.49
N TYR A 102 3.25 4.91 11.30
CA TYR A 102 2.34 3.87 10.83
C TYR A 102 3.03 3.06 9.73
N HIS A 103 3.12 1.74 9.93
CA HIS A 103 3.54 0.82 8.90
C HIS A 103 2.36 -0.06 8.48
N VAL A 104 1.94 0.01 7.22
CA VAL A 104 0.81 -0.77 6.68
C VAL A 104 1.30 -1.61 5.50
N PRO A 105 1.83 -2.81 5.74
CA PRO A 105 2.36 -3.68 4.69
C PRO A 105 1.25 -4.47 3.98
N LEU A 106 1.60 -5.02 2.82
CA LEU A 106 0.77 -5.97 2.08
C LEU A 106 1.56 -7.27 1.87
N LEU A 107 1.01 -8.38 2.34
CA LEU A 107 1.48 -9.72 2.00
C LEU A 107 0.57 -10.22 0.88
N LEU A 108 1.11 -10.38 -0.32
CA LEU A 108 0.36 -10.67 -1.53
C LEU A 108 0.66 -12.08 -2.04
N SER A 109 -0.37 -12.76 -2.51
CA SER A 109 -0.31 -13.91 -3.41
C SER A 109 -1.41 -13.73 -4.48
N PRO A 110 -1.44 -14.51 -5.57
CA PRO A 110 -2.48 -14.35 -6.60
C PRO A 110 -3.91 -14.55 -6.11
N TYR A 111 -4.10 -15.33 -5.04
CA TYR A 111 -5.44 -15.75 -4.56
C TYR A 111 -5.73 -15.36 -3.11
N GLY A 112 -4.87 -14.53 -2.50
CA GLY A 112 -5.07 -14.10 -1.13
C GLY A 112 -4.05 -13.05 -0.74
N TYR A 113 -4.45 -12.18 0.18
CA TYR A 113 -3.55 -11.20 0.77
C TYR A 113 -3.85 -11.03 2.26
N SER A 114 -2.90 -10.45 2.97
CA SER A 114 -3.11 -9.98 4.33
C SER A 114 -2.39 -8.66 4.57
N THR A 115 -2.85 -7.94 5.59
CA THR A 115 -2.26 -6.69 6.06
C THR A 115 -2.41 -6.62 7.58
N TYR A 116 -1.66 -5.72 8.21
CA TYR A 116 -1.72 -5.47 9.65
C TYR A 116 -1.20 -4.07 9.97
N ARG A 117 -1.37 -3.61 11.21
CA ARG A 117 -0.73 -2.39 11.72
C ARG A 117 0.65 -2.75 12.29
N GLY A 118 1.70 -2.41 11.55
CA GLY A 118 3.08 -2.49 12.03
C GLY A 118 3.47 -1.28 12.88
N SER A 119 4.64 -1.40 13.52
CA SER A 119 5.32 -0.33 14.27
C SER A 119 6.22 0.53 13.40
#